data_AF-A0A3B5A5F8-F1
#
_entry.id   AF-A0A3B5A5F8-F1
#
_cell.length_a   1.000
_cell.length_b   1.000
_cell.length_c   1.000
_cell.angle_alpha   90.00
_cell.angle_beta   90.00
_cell.angle_gamma   90.00
#
_symmetry.space_group_name_H-M   'P 1'
#
loop_
_entity.id
_entity.type
_entity.pdbx_description
1 polymer ?
#
loop_
_entity_poly.entity_id
_entity_poly.type
_entity_poly.pdbx_seq_one_letter_code
_entity_poly.pdbx_strand_id
1 'polypeptide(L)'
;MNGHSREVQVFVRIRPTENLAQDLIECLPDGQTVNIYQSKDSRRVLESRKGQLSSWSFRLEGVLQNASQEEVYTRVCKPVLLGALDGYNGK
;
A
#
# COMPACT_ATOMS: atom_id res chain seq x y z
N MET A 1 11.11 5.90 -26.86
CA MET A 1 11.49 6.03 -25.44
C MET A 1 11.05 4.76 -24.76
N ASN A 2 11.98 3.83 -24.51
CA ASN A 2 11.66 2.52 -23.95
C ASN A 2 11.41 2.67 -22.45
N GLY A 3 10.17 3.01 -22.09
CA GLY A 3 9.71 2.85 -20.73
C GLY A 3 9.72 1.36 -20.43
N HIS A 4 10.57 0.91 -19.50
CA HIS A 4 10.49 -0.43 -18.96
C HIS A 4 9.07 -0.63 -18.41
N SER A 5 8.18 -1.27 -19.17
CA SER A 5 6.85 -1.61 -18.69
C SER A 5 7.03 -2.64 -17.59
N ARG A 6 6.87 -2.22 -16.32
CA ARG A 6 6.85 -3.16 -15.19
C ARG A 6 5.66 -4.09 -15.40
N GLU A 7 5.95 -5.37 -15.57
CA GLU A 7 4.98 -6.42 -15.88
C GLU A 7 4.03 -6.72 -14.71
N VAL A 8 4.43 -6.33 -13.49
CA VAL A 8 3.63 -6.48 -12.27
C VAL A 8 3.62 -5.16 -11.51
N GLN A 9 2.42 -4.70 -11.17
CA GLN A 9 2.20 -3.53 -10.31
C GLN A 9 1.53 -3.96 -9.00
N VAL A 10 1.98 -3.39 -7.89
CA VAL A 10 1.45 -3.69 -6.56
C VAL A 10 0.99 -2.41 -5.89
N PHE A 11 -0.27 -2.41 -5.45
CA PHE A 11 -0.91 -1.30 -4.76
C PHE A 11 -1.44 -1.77 -3.40
N VAL A 12 -1.46 -0.85 -2.43
CA VAL A 12 -2.19 -1.04 -1.16
C VAL A 12 -3.37 -0.09 -1.14
N ARG A 13 -4.56 -0.61 -0.85
CA ARG A 13 -5.74 0.22 -0.56
C ARG A 13 -6.08 0.13 0.91
N ILE A 14 -6.07 1.28 1.59
CA ILE A 14 -6.56 1.38 2.96
C ILE A 14 -8.04 1.69 2.89
N ARG A 15 -8.84 0.85 3.55
CA ARG A 15 -10.28 1.04 3.66
C ARG A 15 -10.55 2.42 4.29
N PRO A 16 -11.37 3.29 3.66
CA PRO A 16 -11.82 4.52 4.29
C PRO A 16 -12.52 4.20 5.61
N THR A 17 -12.03 4.78 6.70
CA THR A 17 -12.57 4.59 8.06
C THR A 17 -12.35 5.86 8.86
N GLU A 18 -13.34 6.23 9.67
CA GLU A 18 -13.25 7.38 10.59
C GLU A 18 -12.18 7.15 11.67
N ASN A 19 -12.04 5.90 12.12
CA ASN A 19 -11.09 5.50 13.15
C ASN A 19 -9.93 4.72 12.53
N LEU A 20 -9.08 5.39 11.76
CA LEU A 20 -7.82 4.79 11.33
C LEU A 20 -6.87 4.75 12.54
N ALA A 21 -6.13 3.65 12.69
CA ALA A 21 -5.06 3.55 13.69
C ALA A 21 -3.86 4.40 13.25
N GLN A 22 -4.00 5.74 13.30
CA GLN A 22 -3.02 6.72 12.80
C GLN A 22 -1.66 6.56 13.49
N ASP A 23 -1.65 6.08 14.73
CA ASP A 23 -0.40 5.80 15.47
C ASP A 23 0.31 4.53 15.02
N LEU A 24 -0.37 3.66 14.26
CA LEU A 24 0.12 2.34 13.83
C LEU A 24 0.30 2.22 12.32
N ILE A 25 -0.41 3.03 11.52
CA ILE A 25 -0.36 3.01 10.06
C ILE A 25 -0.10 4.42 9.57
N GLU A 26 1.10 4.65 9.02
CA GLU A 26 1.50 5.92 8.43
C GLU A 26 1.65 5.76 6.92
N CYS A 27 0.94 6.58 6.15
CA CYS A 27 1.13 6.68 4.70
C CYS A 27 1.98 7.91 4.43
N LEU A 28 3.15 7.72 3.79
CA LEU A 28 4.03 8.85 3.52
C LEU A 28 3.48 9.73 2.38
N PRO A 29 3.85 11.03 2.34
CA PRO A 29 3.42 11.95 1.29
C PRO A 29 3.87 11.58 -0.13
N ASP A 30 4.80 10.63 -0.27
CA ASP A 30 5.25 10.11 -1.57
C ASP A 30 4.17 9.29 -2.31
N GLY A 31 3.09 8.93 -1.60
CA GLY A 31 1.99 8.13 -2.12
C GLY A 31 2.36 6.70 -2.45
N GLN A 32 3.53 6.22 -2.03
CA GLN A 32 4.11 4.91 -2.38
C GLN A 32 4.52 4.11 -1.16
N THR A 33 4.82 4.79 -0.05
CA THR A 33 5.35 4.16 1.16
C THR A 33 4.32 4.10 2.27
N VAL A 34 4.15 2.92 2.86
CA VAL A 34 3.35 2.70 4.07
C VAL A 34 4.23 2.12 5.17
N ASN A 35 4.18 2.75 6.35
CA ASN A 35 4.85 2.28 7.56
C ASN A 35 3.82 1.68 8.51
N ILE A 36 4.16 0.52 9.08
CA ILE A 36 3.36 -0.19 10.07
C ILE A 36 4.14 -0.26 11.37
N TYR A 37 3.58 0.25 12.46
CA TYR A 37 4.19 0.25 13.78
C TYR A 37 3.53 -0.80 14.68
N GLN A 38 4.35 -1.44 15.52
CA GLN A 38 3.84 -2.37 16.52
C GLN A 38 3.16 -1.59 17.66
N SER A 39 1.93 -1.98 18.01
CA SER A 39 1.24 -1.42 19.17
C SER A 39 2.00 -1.73 20.46
N LYS A 40 2.21 -0.69 21.28
CA LYS A 40 2.84 -0.78 22.60
C LYS A 40 1.82 -1.28 23.63
N ASP A 41 1.30 -2.50 23.51
CA ASP A 41 0.52 -3.08 24.61
C ASP A 41 1.49 -3.43 25.75
N SER A 42 1.33 -2.71 26.86
CA SER A 42 2.15 -2.77 28.09
C SER A 42 2.25 -4.17 28.72
N ARG A 43 1.44 -5.15 28.29
CA ARG A 43 1.44 -6.52 28.82
C ARG A 43 2.45 -7.46 28.18
N ARG A 44 2.98 -7.16 26.99
CA ARG A 44 4.02 -7.99 26.32
C ARG A 44 5.46 -7.54 26.61
N VAL A 45 5.60 -6.53 27.46
CA VAL A 45 6.88 -5.89 27.78
C VAL A 45 7.86 -6.82 28.50
N LEU A 46 7.38 -7.89 29.15
CA LEU A 46 8.21 -8.73 30.02
C LEU A 46 8.90 -9.93 29.32
N GLU A 47 8.42 -10.41 28.17
CA GLU A 47 8.88 -11.71 27.63
C GLU A 47 9.50 -11.68 26.22
N SER A 48 9.61 -10.53 25.55
CA SER A 48 10.16 -10.50 24.18
C SER A 48 10.98 -9.24 23.88
N ARG A 49 11.95 -8.91 24.74
CA ARG A 49 12.93 -7.84 24.48
C ARG A 49 14.30 -8.38 24.09
N LYS A 50 14.40 -9.01 22.92
CA LYS A 50 15.64 -9.04 22.12
C LYS A 50 15.31 -9.44 20.67
N GLY A 51 15.23 -8.46 19.77
CA GLY A 51 15.21 -8.70 18.32
C GLY A 51 13.88 -8.50 17.58
N GLN A 52 12.78 -8.12 18.25
CA GLN A 52 11.52 -7.86 17.54
C GLN A 52 11.52 -6.47 16.88
N LEU A 53 11.33 -6.42 15.56
CA LEU A 53 11.18 -5.17 14.81
C LEU A 53 9.96 -4.40 15.34
N SER A 54 10.17 -3.15 15.77
CA SER A 54 9.12 -2.26 16.25
C SER A 54 8.29 -1.63 15.13
N SER A 55 8.78 -1.72 13.88
CA SER A 55 8.15 -1.16 12.70
C SER A 55 8.58 -1.87 11.43
N TRP A 56 7.75 -1.74 10.39
CA TRP A 56 8.02 -2.17 9.03
C TRP A 56 7.72 -1.02 8.07
N SER A 57 8.50 -0.93 7.00
CA SER A 57 8.30 0.04 5.93
C SER A 57 8.19 -0.70 4.61
N PHE A 58 7.15 -0.40 3.84
CA PHE A 58 6.86 -1.02 2.55
C PHE A 58 6.74 0.05 1.49
N ARG A 59 7.55 -0.05 0.44
CA ARG A 59 7.45 0.82 -0.74
C ARG A 59 6.82 0.04 -1.89
N LEU A 60 5.76 0.59 -2.45
CA LEU A 60 4.94 -0.02 -3.52
C LEU A 60 4.78 0.97 -4.70
N GLU A 61 3.97 0.60 -5.71
CA GLU A 61 3.62 1.53 -6.80
C GLU A 61 2.64 2.62 -6.35
N GLY A 62 1.80 2.31 -5.35
CA GLY A 62 0.92 3.29 -4.76
C GLY A 62 0.19 2.84 -3.50
N VAL A 63 -0.01 3.77 -2.59
CA VAL A 63 -0.83 3.64 -1.38
C VAL A 63 -2.08 4.51 -1.56
N LEU A 64 -3.24 3.87 -1.58
CA LEU A 64 -4.54 4.50 -1.81
C LEU A 64 -5.27 4.62 -0.47
N GLN A 65 -5.10 5.75 0.20
CA GLN A 65 -5.79 6.10 1.44
C GLN A 65 -7.03 6.94 1.15
N ASN A 66 -8.18 6.58 1.73
CA ASN A 66 -9.47 7.27 1.52
C ASN A 66 -9.89 7.39 0.04
N ALA A 67 -9.36 6.52 -0.83
CA ALA A 67 -9.64 6.54 -2.26
C ALA A 67 -11.04 6.01 -2.58
N SER A 68 -11.74 6.75 -3.44
CA SER A 68 -13.03 6.34 -4.00
C SER A 68 -12.87 5.10 -4.90
N GLN A 69 -13.98 4.42 -5.22
CA GLN A 69 -13.93 3.30 -6.16
C GLN A 69 -13.47 3.74 -7.55
N GLU A 70 -13.87 4.94 -7.97
CA GLU A 70 -13.49 5.48 -9.27
C GLU A 70 -11.99 5.80 -9.35
N GLU A 71 -11.42 6.30 -8.26
CA GLU A 71 -9.97 6.53 -8.19
C GLU A 71 -9.19 5.22 -8.23
N VAL A 72 -9.65 4.19 -7.50
CA VAL A 72 -9.03 2.86 -7.52
C VAL A 72 -9.10 2.25 -8.92
N TYR A 73 -10.27 2.30 -9.58
CA TYR A 73 -10.43 1.82 -10.95
C TYR A 73 -9.47 2.55 -11.91
N THR A 74 -9.43 3.88 -11.82
CA THR A 74 -8.61 4.71 -12.72
C THR A 74 -7.12 4.42 -12.57
N ARG A 75 -6.64 4.22 -11.34
CA ARG A 75 -5.21 3.99 -11.09
C ARG A 75 -4.78 2.53 -11.31
N VAL A 76 -5.62 1.57 -10.96
CA VAL A 76 -5.24 0.14 -10.91
C VAL A 76 -5.79 -0.64 -12.11
N CYS A 77 -7.04 -0.42 -12.49
CA CYS A 77 -7.72 -1.27 -13.48
C CYS A 77 -7.66 -0.70 -14.90
N LYS A 78 -7.78 0.63 -15.04
CA LYS A 78 -7.84 1.28 -16.35
C LYS A 78 -6.60 1.00 -17.22
N PRO A 79 -5.35 1.05 -16.70
CA PRO A 79 -4.17 0.70 -17.49
C PRO A 79 -4.24 -0.74 -18.03
N VAL A 80 -4.61 -1.69 -17.17
CA VAL A 80 -4.76 -3.11 -17.52
C VAL A 80 -5.82 -3.34 -18.58
N LEU A 81 -6.96 -2.63 -18.48
CA LEU A 81 -8.03 -2.72 -19.45
C LEU A 81 -7.60 -2.17 -20.83
N LEU A 82 -6.83 -1.08 -20.86
CA LEU A 82 -6.30 -0.54 -22.10
C LEU A 82 -5.33 -1.54 -22.75
N GLY A 83 -4.46 -2.18 -21.97
CA GLY A 83 -3.60 -3.26 -22.46
C GLY A 83 -4.40 -4.42 -23.06
N ALA A 84 -5.55 -4.77 -22.46
CA ALA A 84 -6.44 -5.78 -23.02
C ALA A 84 -7.05 -5.39 -24.37
N LEU A 85 -7.37 -4.12 -24.58
CA LEU A 85 -7.84 -3.61 -25.87
C LEU A 85 -6.75 -3.65 -26.95
N ASP A 86 -5.49 -3.53 -26.54
CA ASP A 86 -4.31 -3.68 -27.41
C ASP A 86 -3.90 -5.15 -27.63
N GLY A 87 -4.64 -6.12 -27.07
CA GLY A 87 -4.41 -7.55 -27.24
C GLY A 87 -3.48 -8.19 -26.21
N TYR A 88 -3.15 -7.49 -25.11
CA TYR A 88 -2.34 -8.03 -24.02
C TYR A 88 -3.21 -8.61 -22.89
N ASN A 89 -2.84 -9.77 -22.38
CA ASN A 89 -3.51 -10.35 -21.22
C ASN A 89 -3.02 -9.68 -19.93
N GLY A 90 -3.87 -8.88 -19.30
CA GLY A 90 -3.64 -8.42 -17.93
C GLY A 90 -2.39 -7.56 -17.72
N LYS A 91 -2.01 -6.76 -18.73
CA LYS A 91 -0.79 -5.93 -18.74
C LYS A 91 -1.10 -4.45 -18.56
#